data_AF-A0A5E5P1I2-F1
#
_entry.id   AF-A0A5E5P1I2-F1
#
_cell.length_a   1.000
_cell.length_b   1.000
_cell.length_c   1.000
_cell.angle_alpha   90.00
_cell.angle_beta   90.00
_cell.angle_gamma   90.00
#
_symmetry.space_group_name_H-M   'P 1'
#
loop_
_entity.id
_entity.type
_entity.pdbx_description
1 polymer ?
#
loop_
_entity_poly.entity_id
_entity_poly.type
_entity_poly.pdbx_seq_one_letter_code
_entity_poly.pdbx_strand_id
1 'polypeptide(L)' 'MSTITTRTTSTPNSKTAAFPRTPEAHQRTAVEGDTKEVVLNGARILMRFTDGRWWNVRVSNA' A
#
# COMPACT_ATOMS: atom_id res chain seq x y z
N MET A 1 -12.77 -2.92 -25.74
CA MET A 1 -12.87 -2.35 -24.38
C MET A 1 -14.00 -3.08 -23.67
N SER A 2 -13.71 -3.80 -22.60
CA SER A 2 -14.72 -4.57 -21.87
C SER A 2 -14.89 -3.97 -20.47
N THR A 3 -16.03 -3.32 -20.25
CA THR A 3 -16.40 -2.73 -18.96
C THR A 3 -16.93 -3.85 -18.08
N ILE A 4 -16.26 -4.13 -16.95
CA ILE A 4 -16.70 -5.12 -15.98
C ILE A 4 -17.59 -4.41 -14.96
N THR A 5 -18.90 -4.65 -15.03
CA THR A 5 -19.88 -4.13 -14.06
C THR A 5 -20.02 -5.12 -12.92
N THR A 6 -19.50 -4.80 -11.74
CA THR A 6 -19.67 -5.64 -10.54
C THR A 6 -20.98 -5.26 -9.83
N ARG A 7 -21.97 -6.15 -9.87
CA ARG A 7 -23.27 -5.98 -9.21
C ARG A 7 -23.18 -6.48 -7.77
N THR A 8 -23.21 -5.58 -6.78
CA THR A 8 -23.21 -5.95 -5.35
C THR A 8 -24.62 -6.35 -4.92
N THR A 9 -24.89 -7.64 -4.72
CA THR A 9 -26.11 -8.13 -4.07
C THR A 9 -25.96 -8.03 -2.56
N SER A 10 -26.79 -7.21 -1.91
CA SER A 10 -26.88 -7.10 -0.45
C SER A 10 -27.82 -8.17 0.10
N THR A 11 -27.27 -9.14 0.84
CA THR A 11 -28.04 -10.05 1.70
C THR A 11 -27.42 -10.02 3.10
N PRO A 12 -28.15 -9.64 4.17
CA PRO A 12 -27.55 -9.50 5.49
C PRO A 12 -27.57 -10.85 6.21
N ASN A 13 -26.41 -11.47 6.44
CA ASN A 13 -26.30 -12.59 7.38
C ASN A 13 -25.93 -12.07 8.78
N SER A 14 -26.93 -12.06 9.66
CA SER A 14 -26.77 -11.82 11.08
C SER A 14 -26.03 -13.00 11.72
N LYS A 15 -24.89 -12.74 12.38
CA LYS A 15 -23.92 -13.68 13.01
C LYS A 15 -22.74 -14.11 12.13
N THR A 16 -21.72 -13.27 12.05
CA THR A 16 -20.36 -13.70 11.64
C THR A 16 -19.34 -13.03 12.56
N ALA A 17 -18.43 -13.81 13.13
CA ALA A 17 -17.32 -13.31 13.94
C ALA A 17 -16.57 -12.21 13.17
N ALA A 18 -16.43 -11.03 13.77
CA ALA A 18 -15.75 -9.92 13.12
C ALA A 18 -14.27 -10.27 12.94
N PHE A 19 -13.84 -10.50 11.70
CA PHE A 19 -12.42 -10.51 11.38
C PHE A 19 -11.84 -9.14 11.79
N PRO A 20 -10.68 -9.08 12.49
CA PRO A 20 -10.04 -7.81 12.76
C PRO A 20 -9.85 -7.10 11.42
N ARG A 21 -10.32 -5.86 11.31
CA ARG A 21 -10.16 -5.06 10.10
C ARG A 21 -8.66 -4.94 9.88
N THR A 22 -8.15 -5.60 8.84
CA THR A 22 -6.81 -5.31 8.33
C THR A 22 -6.76 -3.81 8.08
N PRO A 23 -5.74 -3.08 8.57
CA PRO A 23 -5.61 -1.66 8.27
C PRO A 23 -5.76 -1.51 6.77
N GLU A 24 -6.73 -0.73 6.34
CA GLU A 24 -6.93 -0.41 4.93
C GLU A 24 -5.63 0.26 4.49
N ALA A 25 -4.76 -0.53 3.84
CA ALA A 25 -3.55 -0.04 3.21
C ALA A 25 -4.00 0.80 2.03
N HIS A 26 -4.44 2.02 2.31
CA HIS A 26 -4.75 3.02 1.32
C HIS A 26 -3.46 3.25 0.55
N GLN A 27 -3.36 2.64 -0.64
CA GLN A 27 -2.28 2.92 -1.56
C GLN A 27 -2.39 4.40 -1.92
N ARG A 28 -1.57 5.23 -1.28
CA ARG A 28 -1.44 6.64 -1.65
C ARG A 28 -0.62 6.70 -2.94
N THR A 29 -1.11 7.46 -3.91
CA THR A 29 -0.31 7.85 -5.07
C THR A 29 0.90 8.64 -4.58
N ALA A 30 2.10 8.21 -4.94
CA ALA A 30 3.34 8.91 -4.58
C ALA A 30 3.41 10.26 -5.32
N VAL A 31 3.84 11.29 -4.61
CA VAL A 31 4.04 12.64 -5.12
C VAL A 31 5.52 12.97 -5.11
N GLU A 32 5.96 13.84 -6.02
CA GLU A 32 7.36 14.27 -6.12
C GLU A 32 7.91 14.74 -4.77
N GLY A 33 9.05 14.17 -4.35
CA GLY A 33 9.66 14.44 -3.06
C GLY A 33 9.21 13.55 -1.91
N ASP A 34 8.20 12.69 -2.10
CA ASP A 34 7.78 11.73 -1.08
C ASP A 34 8.95 10.84 -0.65
N THR A 35 8.98 10.49 0.63
CA THR A 35 9.97 9.56 1.18
C THR A 35 9.27 8.36 1.82
N LYS A 36 9.91 7.20 1.72
CA LYS A 36 9.49 5.99 2.43
C LYS A 36 10.71 5.19 2.86
N GLU A 37 10.58 4.48 3.96
CA GLU A 37 11.61 3.54 4.44
C GLU A 37 11.13 2.12 4.22
N VAL A 38 12.01 1.26 3.70
CA VAL A 38 11.76 -0.18 3.50
C VAL A 38 12.84 -0.97 4.22
N VAL A 39 12.44 -1.98 4.98
CA VAL A 39 13.37 -2.95 5.56
C VAL A 39 13.53 -4.12 4.60
N LEU A 40 14.75 -4.36 4.14
CA LEU A 40 15.10 -5.46 3.25
C LEU A 40 16.37 -6.14 3.75
N ASN A 41 16.30 -7.44 4.03
CA ASN A 41 17.45 -8.25 4.46
C ASN A 41 18.25 -7.66 5.64
N GLY A 42 17.58 -7.05 6.62
CA GLY A 42 18.24 -6.43 7.78
C GLY A 42 18.88 -5.07 7.48
N ALA A 43 18.65 -4.48 6.31
CA ALA A 43 18.98 -3.10 6.01
C ALA A 43 17.73 -2.23 5.94
N ARG A 44 17.82 -0.99 6.42
CA ARG A 44 16.82 0.07 6.21
C ARG A 44 17.22 0.88 4.99
N ILE A 45 16.32 0.96 4.02
CA ILE A 45 16.51 1.69 2.78
C ILE A 45 15.54 2.87 2.77
N LEU A 46 16.07 4.09 2.82
CA LEU A 46 15.31 5.29 2.57
C LEU A 46 15.20 5.50 1.06
N MET A 47 13.98 5.60 0.56
CA MET A 47 13.69 5.89 -0.83
C MET A 47 13.04 7.27 -0.97
N ARG A 48 13.34 7.97 -2.08
CA ARG A 48 12.71 9.22 -2.47
C ARG A 48 12.01 9.06 -3.82
N PHE A 49 10.80 9.59 -3.96
CA PHE A 49 10.09 9.61 -5.23
C PHE A 49 10.53 10.82 -6.06
N THR A 50 11.18 10.57 -7.18
CA THR A 50 11.59 11.59 -8.15
C THR A 50 11.42 11.11 -9.58
N ASP A 51 10.87 11.99 -10.43
CA ASP A 51 10.61 11.75 -11.86
C ASP A 51 9.76 10.49 -12.11
N GLY A 52 8.72 10.31 -11.30
CA GLY A 52 7.80 9.18 -11.42
C GLY A 52 8.36 7.84 -10.92
N ARG A 53 9.51 7.84 -10.24
CA ARG A 53 10.20 6.62 -9.78
C ARG A 53 10.72 6.75 -8.36
N TRP A 54 10.87 5.62 -7.68
CA TRP A 54 11.49 5.55 -6.35
C TRP A 54 12.99 5.30 -6.48
N TRP A 55 13.79 6.16 -5.87
CA TRP A 55 15.25 6.07 -5.83
C TRP A 55 15.75 5.79 -4.42
N ASN A 56 16.72 4.89 -4.29
CA ASN A 56 17.40 4.64 -3.02
C ASN A 56 18.33 5.81 -2.72
N VAL A 57 18.08 6.54 -1.63
CA VAL A 57 18.87 7.73 -1.25
C VAL A 57 19.76 7.49 -0.02
N ARG A 58 19.42 6.49 0.82
CA ARG A 58 20.28 6.05 1.92
C ARG A 58 20.03 4.57 2.23
N VAL A 59 21.10 3.86 2.56
CA VAL A 59 21.04 2.50 3.10
C VAL A 59 21.76 2.50 4.44
N SER A 60 21.11 1.98 5.49
CA SER A 60 21.71 1.80 6.81
C SER A 60 21.43 0.40 7.34
N ASN A 61 22.25 -0.07 8.27
CA ASN A 61 21.96 -1.30 9.00
C ASN A 61 20.70 -1.10 9.87
N ALA A 62 19.83 -2.11 9.94
CA ALA A 62 18.55 -2.02 10.65
C ALA A 62 18.67 -2.15 12.16
#